data_AF-V5FMA4-F1
#
_entry.id   AF-V5FMA4-F1
#
_cell.length_a   1.000
_cell.length_b   1.000
_cell.length_c   1.000
_cell.angle_alpha   90.00
_cell.angle_beta   90.00
_cell.angle_gamma   90.00
#
_symmetry.space_group_name_H-M   'P 1'
#
loop_
_entity.id
_entity.type
_entity.pdbx_description
1 polymer ?
#
loop_
_entity_poly.entity_id
_entity_poly.type
_entity_poly.pdbx_seq_one_letter_code
_entity_poly.pdbx_strand_id
1 'polypeptide(L)'
;MYISMVTLDVTDTYDQHQAIWSLFPDAPDRKRDHLFRIENKNGRQLVALLQSTSQPMSSKSAKVLKSKVFNPVITNGDYFKFKLTANPTKCLSEGKKVVELKTEAQQVEWLQRKLNGANVTVTSIDSHVTNSRKSSHSRFVTFEGVLQVINSEQVYSALVMGIGRKKHAGAGLLSLAKVN
;
A
#
# COMPACT_ATOMS: atom_id res chain seq x y z
N MET A 1 3.80 2.95 -15.29
CA MET A 1 4.38 3.15 -13.92
C MET A 1 5.49 2.11 -13.72
N TYR A 2 6.18 2.11 -12.58
CA TYR A 2 7.21 1.13 -12.24
C TYR A 2 6.79 0.33 -11.01
N ILE A 3 7.14 -0.95 -10.99
CA ILE A 3 7.12 -1.77 -9.78
C ILE A 3 8.55 -2.22 -9.50
N SER A 4 8.99 -1.99 -8.27
CA SER A 4 10.37 -2.20 -7.85
C SER A 4 10.44 -2.92 -6.51
N MET A 5 11.45 -3.75 -6.35
CA MET A 5 11.83 -4.32 -5.07
C MET A 5 13.01 -3.52 -4.55
N VAL A 6 12.90 -3.01 -3.33
CA VAL A 6 13.92 -2.16 -2.71
C VAL A 6 14.26 -2.66 -1.31
N THR A 7 15.47 -2.38 -0.85
CA THR A 7 15.87 -2.63 0.54
C THR A 7 16.12 -1.34 1.30
N LEU A 8 15.76 -1.37 2.58
CA LEU A 8 15.90 -0.29 3.55
C LEU A 8 16.61 -0.83 4.79
N ASP A 9 17.51 -0.05 5.39
CA ASP A 9 18.21 -0.42 6.62
C ASP A 9 17.55 0.16 7.89
N VAL A 10 16.31 0.67 7.77
CA VAL A 10 15.60 1.41 8.82
C VAL A 10 14.23 0.79 9.13
N THR A 11 13.86 0.73 10.41
CA THR A 11 12.60 0.11 10.86
C THR A 11 11.50 1.08 11.26
N ASP A 12 11.84 2.34 11.56
CA ASP A 12 10.84 3.36 11.88
C ASP A 12 10.13 3.86 10.61
N THR A 13 8.81 3.98 10.67
CA THR A 13 7.97 4.39 9.53
C THR A 13 8.34 5.74 8.91
N TYR A 14 8.81 6.70 9.72
CA TYR A 14 9.25 7.99 9.21
C TYR A 14 10.59 7.87 8.49
N ASP A 15 11.52 7.09 9.03
CA ASP A 15 12.82 6.86 8.40
C ASP A 15 12.67 6.06 7.11
N GLN A 16 11.77 5.07 7.08
CA GLN A 16 11.38 4.35 5.87
C GLN A 16 10.86 5.32 4.80
N HIS A 17 9.98 6.25 5.19
CA HIS A 17 9.48 7.28 4.27
C HIS A 17 10.62 8.12 3.68
N GLN A 18 11.55 8.60 4.51
CA GLN A 18 12.71 9.37 4.04
C GLN A 18 13.61 8.55 3.11
N ALA A 19 13.86 7.28 3.44
CA ALA A 19 14.66 6.38 2.63
C ALA A 19 13.99 6.12 1.26
N ILE A 20 12.68 5.90 1.20
CA ILE A 20 11.95 5.74 -0.06
C ILE A 20 11.98 7.04 -0.89
N TRP A 21 11.84 8.20 -0.26
CA TRP A 21 11.95 9.49 -0.96
C TRP A 21 13.31 9.71 -1.59
N SER A 22 14.38 9.28 -0.93
CA SER A 22 15.74 9.43 -1.45
C SER A 22 16.00 8.65 -2.75
N LEU A 23 15.10 7.75 -3.16
CA LEU A 23 15.18 7.04 -4.43
C LEU A 23 14.84 7.93 -5.65
N PHE A 24 14.40 9.17 -5.43
CA PHE A 24 13.94 10.09 -6.47
C PHE A 24 14.63 11.47 -6.35
N PRO A 25 15.92 11.60 -6.67
CA PRO A 25 16.70 12.83 -6.43
C PRO A 25 16.33 14.00 -7.36
N ASP A 26 15.83 13.75 -8.57
CA ASP A 26 15.68 14.78 -9.62
C ASP A 26 14.39 15.60 -9.54
N ALA A 27 13.72 15.66 -8.39
CA ALA A 27 12.42 16.31 -8.29
C ALA A 27 12.17 16.93 -6.89
N PRO A 28 12.76 18.11 -6.60
CA PRO A 28 12.59 18.80 -5.32
C PRO A 28 11.13 19.22 -5.03
N ASP A 29 10.37 19.60 -6.06
CA ASP A 29 8.94 19.96 -5.94
C ASP A 29 7.98 18.78 -6.18
N ARG A 30 8.50 17.54 -6.14
CA ARG A 30 7.71 16.34 -6.41
C ARG A 30 6.55 16.25 -5.43
N LYS A 31 5.34 16.02 -5.93
CA LYS A 31 4.25 15.52 -5.10
C LYS A 31 4.38 14.01 -4.97
N ARG A 32 4.13 13.45 -3.78
CA ARG A 32 4.25 11.99 -3.55
C ARG A 32 3.38 11.22 -4.55
N ASP A 33 4.05 10.51 -5.45
CA ASP A 33 3.48 9.71 -6.53
C ASP A 33 4.01 8.26 -6.49
N HIS A 34 4.38 7.83 -5.28
CA HIS A 34 4.79 6.48 -4.98
C HIS A 34 3.98 5.90 -3.82
N LEU A 35 3.87 4.59 -3.83
CA LEU A 35 3.28 3.75 -2.79
C LEU A 35 4.25 2.63 -2.49
N PHE A 36 4.35 2.22 -1.23
CA PHE A 36 5.17 1.08 -0.88
C PHE A 36 4.47 0.22 0.18
N ARG A 37 4.91 -1.03 0.30
CA ARG A 37 4.54 -1.96 1.36
C ARG A 37 5.79 -2.72 1.80
N ILE A 38 6.00 -2.83 3.10
CA ILE A 38 7.05 -3.70 3.64
C ILE A 38 6.58 -5.15 3.51
N GLU A 39 7.36 -6.00 2.84
CA GLU A 39 7.01 -7.41 2.62
C GLU A 39 7.63 -8.29 3.70
N ASN A 40 8.93 -8.12 3.94
CA ASN A 40 9.69 -9.00 4.81
C ASN A 40 10.93 -8.31 5.37
N LYS A 41 11.48 -8.91 6.42
CA LYS A 41 12.75 -8.52 7.03
C LYS A 41 13.77 -9.60 6.69
N ASN A 42 14.85 -9.23 5.99
CA ASN A 42 15.98 -10.10 5.71
C ASN A 42 17.15 -9.68 6.62
N GLY A 43 17.29 -10.36 7.76
CA GLY A 43 18.26 -10.00 8.79
C GLY A 43 17.99 -8.61 9.36
N ARG A 44 18.89 -7.65 9.10
CA ARG A 44 18.72 -6.23 9.52
C ARG A 44 18.02 -5.36 8.47
N GLN A 45 17.90 -5.84 7.24
CA GLN A 45 17.32 -5.08 6.14
C GLN A 45 15.83 -5.37 5.99
N LEU A 46 15.03 -4.36 5.69
CA LEU A 46 13.66 -4.52 5.26
C LEU A 46 13.61 -4.55 3.74
N VAL A 47 12.81 -5.47 3.20
CA VAL A 47 12.48 -5.52 1.78
C VAL A 47 11.10 -4.91 1.61
N ALA A 48 10.99 -3.96 0.67
CA ALA A 48 9.74 -3.30 0.33
C ALA A 48 9.42 -3.48 -1.15
N LEU A 49 8.12 -3.65 -1.43
CA LEU A 49 7.56 -3.50 -2.76
C LEU A 49 7.21 -2.01 -2.96
N LEU A 50 7.70 -1.42 -4.05
CA LEU A 50 7.55 0.00 -4.37
C LEU A 50 6.85 0.15 -5.73
N GLN A 51 5.74 0.88 -5.76
CA GLN A 51 5.10 1.37 -6.97
C GLN A 51 5.38 2.86 -7.12
N SER A 52 5.86 3.31 -8.28
CA SER A 52 6.19 4.71 -8.53
C SER A 52 5.95 5.13 -9.98
N THR A 53 5.68 6.41 -10.21
CA THR A 53 5.55 6.94 -11.59
C THR A 53 6.90 7.00 -12.30
N SER A 54 7.95 7.43 -11.58
CA SER A 54 9.32 7.47 -12.09
C SER A 54 10.09 6.22 -11.71
N GLN A 55 11.10 5.89 -12.51
CA GLN A 55 12.03 4.80 -12.18
C GLN A 55 12.84 5.19 -10.94
N PRO A 56 12.87 4.37 -9.88
CA PRO A 56 13.68 4.66 -8.69
C PRO A 56 15.17 4.44 -8.97
N MET A 57 16.02 5.25 -8.34
CA MET A 57 17.47 5.10 -8.36
C MET A 57 17.99 4.83 -6.95
N SER A 58 18.96 3.93 -6.82
CA SER A 58 19.56 3.63 -5.51
C SER A 58 20.20 4.88 -4.90
N SER A 59 20.10 5.00 -3.58
CA SER A 59 20.67 6.07 -2.78
C SER A 59 21.53 5.52 -1.64
N LYS A 60 22.05 6.40 -0.79
CA LYS A 60 22.73 5.99 0.45
C LYS A 60 21.79 5.31 1.46
N SER A 61 20.50 5.62 1.41
CA SER A 61 19.52 5.18 2.42
C SER A 61 18.64 4.02 1.96
N ALA A 62 18.56 3.76 0.65
CA ALA A 62 17.74 2.71 0.06
C ALA A 62 18.40 2.16 -1.21
N LYS A 63 18.32 0.85 -1.43
CA LYS A 63 18.86 0.20 -2.63
C LYS A 63 17.76 -0.41 -3.48
N VAL A 64 17.80 -0.18 -4.79
CA VAL A 64 16.91 -0.82 -5.75
C VAL A 64 17.49 -2.18 -6.13
N LEU A 65 16.81 -3.26 -5.79
CA LEU A 65 17.22 -4.62 -6.15
C LEU A 65 16.76 -5.00 -7.57
N LYS A 66 15.53 -4.63 -7.89
CA LYS A 66 14.90 -4.92 -9.18
C LYS A 66 13.89 -3.83 -9.48
N SER A 67 13.82 -3.40 -10.74
CA SER A 67 12.78 -2.51 -11.22
C SER A 67 12.28 -3.00 -12.58
N LYS A 68 10.98 -2.90 -12.82
CA LYS A 68 10.39 -3.18 -14.12
C LYS A 68 9.26 -2.20 -14.42
N VAL A 69 9.05 -1.95 -15.71
CA VAL A 69 7.85 -1.24 -16.17
C VAL A 69 6.62 -2.07 -15.79
N PHE A 70 5.62 -1.39 -15.25
CA PHE A 70 4.36 -1.96 -14.84
C PHE A 70 3.23 -1.23 -15.56
N ASN A 71 2.55 -1.96 -16.44
CA ASN A 71 1.42 -1.51 -17.24
C ASN A 71 0.25 -2.50 -16.99
N PRO A 72 -0.48 -2.35 -15.87
CA PRO A 72 -1.55 -3.26 -15.53
C PRO A 72 -2.72 -3.13 -16.50
N VAL A 73 -3.20 -4.26 -17.02
CA VAL A 73 -4.43 -4.35 -17.82
C VAL A 73 -5.50 -4.97 -16.92
N ILE A 74 -6.59 -4.22 -16.73
CA ILE A 74 -7.71 -4.61 -15.86
C ILE A 74 -8.97 -4.53 -16.71
N THR A 75 -9.66 -5.65 -16.86
CA THR A 75 -10.91 -5.72 -17.63
C THR A 75 -12.06 -6.11 -16.72
N ASN A 76 -13.28 -5.64 -17.03
CA ASN A 76 -14.48 -6.09 -16.31
C ASN A 76 -14.61 -7.61 -16.46
N GLY A 77 -14.97 -8.30 -15.37
CA GLY A 77 -15.04 -9.75 -15.30
C GLY A 77 -13.73 -10.45 -14.93
N ASP A 78 -12.58 -9.76 -14.93
CA ASP A 78 -11.31 -10.37 -14.52
C ASP A 78 -11.34 -10.77 -13.04
N TYR A 79 -10.68 -11.89 -12.73
CA TYR A 79 -10.42 -12.33 -11.37
C TYR A 79 -8.95 -12.14 -11.00
N PHE A 80 -8.71 -11.55 -9.82
CA PHE A 80 -7.38 -11.32 -9.28
C PHE A 80 -7.29 -11.81 -7.85
N LYS A 81 -6.14 -12.42 -7.49
CA LYS A 81 -5.69 -12.42 -6.10
C LYS A 81 -5.24 -11.01 -5.77
N PHE A 82 -5.55 -10.55 -4.56
CA PHE A 82 -5.10 -9.25 -4.08
C PHE A 82 -4.39 -9.34 -2.74
N LYS A 83 -3.50 -8.37 -2.52
CA LYS A 83 -2.88 -8.07 -1.22
C LYS A 83 -2.91 -6.56 -0.99
N LEU A 84 -3.38 -6.14 0.18
CA LEU A 84 -3.45 -4.75 0.59
C LEU A 84 -3.13 -4.62 2.07
N THR A 85 -2.08 -3.88 2.42
CA THR A 85 -1.88 -3.40 3.79
C THR A 85 -2.44 -1.99 3.89
N ALA A 86 -3.35 -1.75 4.82
CA ALA A 86 -4.02 -0.46 4.99
C ALA A 86 -4.14 -0.07 6.47
N ASN A 87 -4.55 1.17 6.72
CA ASN A 87 -5.00 1.65 8.03
C ASN A 87 -6.52 1.90 7.96
N PRO A 88 -7.37 0.92 8.29
CA PRO A 88 -8.82 1.06 8.22
C PRO A 88 -9.33 2.04 9.28
N THR A 89 -9.92 3.14 8.83
CA THR A 89 -10.43 4.20 9.71
C THR A 89 -11.82 4.65 9.30
N LYS A 90 -12.61 5.10 10.27
CA LYS A 90 -13.85 5.86 10.06
C LYS A 90 -13.76 7.25 10.67
N CYS A 91 -14.52 8.18 10.12
CA CYS A 91 -14.73 9.50 10.71
C CYS A 91 -16.00 9.45 11.56
N LEU A 92 -15.92 9.88 12.82
CA LEU A 92 -17.09 10.06 13.66
C LEU A 92 -17.76 11.39 13.31
N SER A 93 -19.10 11.38 13.22
CA SER A 93 -19.91 12.57 12.94
C SER A 93 -19.73 13.65 14.00
N GLU A 94 -19.64 13.25 15.26
CA GLU A 94 -19.28 14.14 16.37
C GLU A 94 -17.78 14.47 16.34
N GLY A 95 -17.47 15.75 16.09
CA GLY A 95 -16.11 16.30 16.18
C GLY A 95 -15.16 15.97 15.02
N LYS A 96 -15.65 15.35 13.93
CA LYS A 96 -14.82 14.94 12.76
C LYS A 96 -13.57 14.13 13.16
N LYS A 97 -13.66 13.38 14.26
CA LYS A 97 -12.53 12.60 14.79
C LYS A 97 -12.36 11.32 13.97
N VAL A 98 -11.14 11.08 13.50
CA VAL A 98 -10.79 9.85 12.79
C VAL A 98 -10.41 8.79 13.81
N VAL A 99 -11.05 7.63 13.74
CA VAL A 99 -10.80 6.49 14.63
C VAL A 99 -10.52 5.22 13.81
N GLU A 100 -9.66 4.36 14.34
CA GLU A 100 -9.32 3.07 13.73
C GLU A 100 -10.44 2.04 13.95
N LEU A 101 -10.68 1.21 12.94
CA LEU A 101 -11.66 0.12 13.01
C LEU A 101 -11.04 -1.09 13.70
N LYS A 102 -11.73 -1.62 14.71
CA LYS A 102 -11.17 -2.63 15.62
C LYS A 102 -11.56 -4.06 15.26
N THR A 103 -12.78 -4.28 14.78
CA THR A 103 -13.27 -5.62 14.46
C THR A 103 -13.02 -5.97 13.01
N GLU A 104 -12.78 -7.24 12.71
CA GLU A 104 -12.58 -7.73 11.35
C GLU A 104 -13.79 -7.42 10.45
N ALA A 105 -15.02 -7.63 10.94
CA ALA A 105 -16.23 -7.30 10.18
C ALA A 105 -16.24 -5.84 9.70
N GLN A 106 -15.93 -4.89 10.59
CA GLN A 106 -15.84 -3.46 10.22
C GLN A 106 -14.71 -3.20 9.22
N GLN A 107 -13.58 -3.89 9.35
CA GLN A 107 -12.43 -3.76 8.46
C GLN A 107 -12.74 -4.30 7.05
N VAL A 108 -13.47 -5.41 6.96
CA VAL A 108 -13.95 -5.99 5.69
C VAL A 108 -14.97 -5.08 5.03
N GLU A 109 -15.96 -4.57 5.76
CA GLU A 109 -16.91 -3.58 5.24
C GLU A 109 -16.19 -2.32 4.71
N TRP A 110 -15.18 -1.85 5.44
CA TRP A 110 -14.34 -0.75 5.01
C TRP A 110 -13.61 -1.06 3.70
N LEU A 111 -13.05 -2.27 3.56
CA LEU A 111 -12.35 -2.72 2.36
C LEU A 111 -13.31 -2.76 1.17
N GLN A 112 -14.47 -3.40 1.32
CA GLN A 112 -15.50 -3.51 0.28
C GLN A 112 -15.96 -2.12 -0.19
N ARG A 113 -16.18 -1.18 0.72
CA ARG A 113 -16.51 0.21 0.36
C ARG A 113 -15.38 0.92 -0.37
N LYS A 114 -14.13 0.61 -0.07
CA LYS A 114 -12.96 1.20 -0.75
C LYS A 114 -12.67 0.56 -2.11
N LEU A 115 -13.12 -0.66 -2.32
CA LEU A 115 -13.04 -1.41 -3.57
C LEU A 115 -14.42 -1.59 -4.19
N ASN A 116 -15.22 -0.52 -4.23
CA ASN A 116 -16.59 -0.56 -4.75
C ASN A 116 -16.70 -0.97 -6.24
N GLY A 117 -15.61 -0.91 -7.00
CA GLY A 117 -15.51 -1.42 -8.37
C GLY A 117 -15.23 -2.93 -8.46
N ALA A 118 -15.23 -3.66 -7.36
CA ALA A 118 -14.95 -5.10 -7.35
C ALA A 118 -15.80 -5.87 -6.32
N ASN A 119 -16.15 -7.11 -6.64
CA ASN A 119 -16.63 -8.06 -5.65
C ASN A 119 -15.43 -8.65 -4.92
N VAL A 120 -15.33 -8.41 -3.61
CA VAL A 120 -14.16 -8.80 -2.81
C VAL A 120 -14.50 -9.94 -1.87
N THR A 121 -13.73 -11.03 -1.95
CA THR A 121 -13.75 -12.13 -0.99
C THR A 121 -12.42 -12.15 -0.25
N VAL A 122 -12.45 -11.85 1.05
CA VAL A 122 -11.27 -11.86 1.91
C VAL A 122 -11.01 -13.29 2.37
N THR A 123 -9.80 -13.78 2.18
CA THR A 123 -9.37 -15.12 2.62
C THR A 123 -8.44 -15.08 3.82
N SER A 124 -7.78 -13.95 4.07
CA SER A 124 -6.91 -13.77 5.23
C SER A 124 -6.87 -12.30 5.66
N ILE A 125 -6.82 -12.11 6.98
CA ILE A 125 -6.64 -10.81 7.63
C ILE A 125 -5.54 -10.97 8.65
N ASP A 126 -4.50 -10.15 8.55
CA ASP A 126 -3.46 -10.01 9.57
C ASP A 126 -3.41 -8.57 10.06
N SER A 127 -3.11 -8.35 11.34
CA SER A 127 -2.97 -6.99 11.86
C SER A 127 -1.74 -6.85 12.73
N HIS A 128 -1.04 -5.74 12.51
CA HIS A 128 0.12 -5.36 13.31
C HIS A 128 0.04 -3.88 13.69
N VAL A 129 0.71 -3.53 14.78
CA VAL A 129 0.85 -2.14 15.21
C VAL A 129 2.28 -1.73 14.96
N THR A 130 2.46 -0.63 14.24
CA THR A 130 3.81 -0.08 14.01
C THR A 130 4.11 0.98 15.05
N ASN A 131 5.33 0.97 15.56
CA ASN A 131 5.85 2.07 16.37
C ASN A 131 6.33 3.20 15.44
N SER A 132 6.03 4.44 15.81
CA SER A 132 6.54 5.62 15.12
C SER A 132 7.01 6.60 16.18
N ARG A 133 8.26 7.07 16.08
CA ARG A 133 8.79 8.08 17.02
C ARG A 133 8.08 9.44 16.88
N LYS A 134 7.41 9.70 15.75
CA LYS A 134 6.78 10.98 15.44
C LYS A 134 5.24 10.95 15.44
N SER A 135 4.60 9.80 15.62
CA SER A 135 3.13 9.72 15.68
C SER A 135 2.64 8.61 16.59
N SER A 136 1.40 8.72 17.07
CA SER A 136 0.74 7.65 17.82
C SER A 136 0.78 6.32 17.06
N HIS A 137 0.92 5.22 17.81
CA HIS A 137 0.77 3.86 17.31
C HIS A 137 -0.46 3.76 16.41
N SER A 138 -0.26 3.27 15.19
CA SER A 138 -1.33 3.10 14.21
C SER A 138 -1.46 1.62 13.88
N ARG A 139 -2.68 1.13 13.77
CA ARG A 139 -2.97 -0.25 13.36
C ARG A 139 -2.93 -0.38 11.86
N PHE A 140 -2.13 -1.31 11.38
CA PHE A 140 -2.11 -1.72 9.99
C PHE A 140 -2.77 -3.09 9.87
N VAL A 141 -3.59 -3.24 8.83
CA VAL A 141 -4.32 -4.46 8.53
C VAL A 141 -3.96 -4.89 7.12
N THR A 142 -3.45 -6.10 6.99
CA THR A 142 -3.15 -6.74 5.70
C THR A 142 -4.31 -7.63 5.33
N PHE A 143 -4.96 -7.30 4.23
CA PHE A 143 -6.01 -8.09 3.61
C PHE A 143 -5.43 -8.87 2.43
N GLU A 144 -5.74 -10.14 2.39
CA GLU A 144 -5.50 -11.00 1.23
C GLU A 144 -6.79 -11.69 0.83
N GLY A 145 -6.93 -11.97 -0.46
CA GLY A 145 -8.13 -12.60 -0.97
C GLY A 145 -8.20 -12.63 -2.48
N VAL A 146 -9.41 -12.79 -2.98
CA VAL A 146 -9.73 -12.70 -4.41
C VAL A 146 -10.72 -11.59 -4.64
N LEU A 147 -10.62 -10.94 -5.80
CA LEU A 147 -11.60 -9.99 -6.26
C LEU A 147 -11.99 -10.26 -7.71
N GLN A 148 -13.25 -10.01 -8.02
CA GLN A 148 -13.78 -9.95 -9.38
C GLN A 148 -14.00 -8.50 -9.76
N VAL A 149 -13.47 -8.08 -10.90
CA VAL A 149 -13.61 -6.69 -11.39
C VAL A 149 -15.03 -6.47 -11.92
N ILE A 150 -15.72 -5.48 -11.36
CA ILE A 150 -17.04 -5.02 -11.83
C ILE A 150 -16.90 -3.73 -12.64
N ASN A 151 -16.02 -2.83 -12.19
CA ASN A 151 -15.67 -1.59 -12.88
C ASN A 151 -14.14 -1.43 -12.91
N SER A 152 -13.57 -1.69 -14.09
CA SER A 152 -12.12 -1.63 -14.36
C SER A 152 -11.51 -0.26 -14.07
N GLU A 153 -12.18 0.85 -14.39
CA GLU A 153 -11.68 2.20 -14.11
C GLU A 153 -11.54 2.47 -12.61
N GLN A 154 -12.54 2.07 -11.82
CA GLN A 154 -12.50 2.22 -10.35
C GLN A 154 -11.41 1.38 -9.72
N VAL A 155 -11.24 0.12 -10.17
CA VAL A 155 -10.17 -0.76 -9.68
C VAL A 155 -8.79 -0.24 -10.10
N TYR A 156 -8.66 0.22 -11.34
CA TYR A 156 -7.41 0.81 -11.84
C TYR A 156 -7.04 2.08 -11.06
N SER A 157 -8.02 2.95 -10.79
CA SER A 157 -7.81 4.13 -9.95
C SER A 157 -7.35 3.74 -8.54
N ALA A 158 -7.96 2.73 -7.92
CA ALA A 158 -7.55 2.23 -6.62
C ALA A 158 -6.12 1.65 -6.62
N LEU A 159 -5.74 0.95 -7.69
CA LEU A 159 -4.38 0.43 -7.90
C LEU A 159 -3.33 1.54 -7.99
N VAL A 160 -3.60 2.58 -8.78
CA VAL A 160 -2.65 3.68 -9.03
C VAL A 160 -2.55 4.61 -7.83
N MET A 161 -3.71 5.07 -7.34
CA MET A 161 -3.78 6.10 -6.30
C MET A 161 -3.52 5.53 -4.92
N GLY A 162 -3.77 4.25 -4.72
CA GLY A 162 -3.67 3.56 -3.44
C GLY A 162 -4.87 3.81 -2.52
N ILE A 163 -5.05 2.91 -1.57
CA ILE A 163 -6.27 2.84 -0.73
C ILE A 163 -6.00 3.31 0.69
N GLY A 164 -6.84 4.22 1.19
CA GLY A 164 -6.84 4.59 2.62
C GLY A 164 -5.78 5.61 3.04
N ARG A 165 -5.56 5.70 4.36
CA ARG A 165 -4.64 6.64 5.01
C ARG A 165 -3.23 6.03 5.15
N LYS A 166 -2.30 6.81 5.70
CA LYS A 166 -0.94 6.35 6.07
C LYS A 166 -0.10 5.80 4.91
N LYS A 167 -0.35 6.27 3.67
CA LYS A 167 0.43 5.89 2.47
C LYS A 167 1.93 6.16 2.56
N HIS A 168 2.32 7.17 3.34
CA HIS A 168 3.73 7.47 3.62
C HIS A 168 4.39 6.43 4.55
N ALA A 169 3.62 5.62 5.26
CA ALA A 169 4.07 4.66 6.27
C ALA A 169 3.84 3.20 5.81
N GLY A 170 3.89 2.94 4.50
CA GLY A 170 3.80 1.58 3.97
C GLY A 170 2.39 1.01 3.78
N ALA A 171 1.35 1.85 3.87
CA ALA A 171 -0.04 1.45 3.59
C ALA A 171 -0.52 1.86 2.19
N GLY A 172 -1.59 1.23 1.74
CA GLY A 172 -2.40 1.64 0.60
C GLY A 172 -1.94 1.12 -0.75
N LEU A 173 -0.79 0.41 -0.83
CA LEU A 173 -0.42 -0.31 -2.04
C LEU A 173 -1.32 -1.53 -2.22
N LEU A 174 -2.21 -1.46 -3.21
CA LEU A 174 -2.97 -2.61 -3.71
C LEU A 174 -2.08 -3.40 -4.68
N SER A 175 -1.94 -4.69 -4.47
CA SER A 175 -1.25 -5.59 -5.41
C SER A 175 -2.24 -6.57 -6.00
N LEU A 176 -2.21 -6.75 -7.32
CA LEU A 176 -3.09 -7.67 -8.05
C LEU A 176 -2.24 -8.70 -8.80
N ALA A 177 -2.67 -9.96 -8.73
CA ALA A 177 -2.10 -11.06 -9.52
C ALA A 177 -3.25 -11.82 -10.17
N LYS A 178 -3.21 -11.97 -11.51
CA LYS A 178 -4.31 -12.57 -12.26
C LYS A 178 -4.50 -14.03 -11.83
N VAL A 179 -5.75 -14.43 -11.61
CA VAL A 179 -6.11 -15.84 -11.41
C VAL A 179 -6.18 -16.46 -12.79
N ASN A 180 -5.33 -17.45 -13.04
CA ASN A 180 -5.39 -18.25 -14.26
C ASN A 180 -6.60 -19.18 -14.22
#